data_AF-A0A1J1GP47-F1
#
_entry.id   AF-A0A1J1GP47-F1
#
_cell.length_a   1.000
_cell.length_b   1.000
_cell.length_c   1.000
_cell.angle_alpha   90.00
_cell.angle_beta   90.00
_cell.angle_gamma   90.00
#
_symmetry.space_group_name_H-M   'P 1'
#
loop_
_entity.id
_entity.type
_entity.pdbx_description
1 polymer ?
#
loop_
_entity_poly.entity_id
_entity_poly.type
_entity_poly.pdbx_seq_one_letter_code
_entity_poly.pdbx_strand_id
1 'polypeptide(L)'
;MKGYLDNSVEIQYKKYTEIYRNLLFSRILRLFCLSLLFFLIQYVSKSKNEVFFELKESKVYSRKLMENEEEKIKIFQDNTDCSIVNLWASQRAKWRKGNYEMRKMAHEEWKRECLENNINDSMWINKTWFNWRFKSTEQILKKMGEDHINFLCFLNTFPSYNSIYEYLENMKKSLENYHELILNNWRCYMNDSINDWKEQRKNSLKKDES
;
A
#
# COMPACT_ATOMS: atom_id res chain seq x y z
N MET A 1 -72.12 45.50 8.40
CA MET A 1 -71.13 45.36 7.30
C MET A 1 -69.66 45.45 7.74
N LYS A 2 -69.31 45.94 8.95
CA LYS A 2 -67.91 45.99 9.42
C LYS A 2 -67.28 44.63 9.82
N GLY A 3 -68.07 43.61 10.17
CA GLY A 3 -67.53 42.31 10.64
C GLY A 3 -67.08 41.31 9.58
N TYR A 4 -67.45 41.49 8.30
CA TYR A 4 -67.06 40.54 7.23
C TYR A 4 -65.70 40.86 6.59
N LEU A 5 -65.26 42.12 6.65
CA LEU A 5 -63.95 42.53 6.12
C LEU A 5 -62.80 42.06 7.02
N ASP A 6 -62.99 42.06 8.34
CA ASP A 6 -61.98 41.65 9.35
C ASP A 6 -61.56 40.19 9.20
N ASN A 7 -62.52 39.28 9.03
CA ASN A 7 -62.22 37.85 8.86
C ASN A 7 -61.42 37.56 7.58
N SER A 8 -61.62 38.33 6.50
CA SER A 8 -60.90 38.10 5.24
C SER A 8 -59.42 38.47 5.34
N VAL A 9 -59.11 39.54 6.10
CA VAL A 9 -57.74 40.01 6.33
C VAL A 9 -57.00 39.05 7.27
N GLU A 10 -57.68 38.55 8.31
CA GLU A 10 -57.09 37.59 9.24
C GLU A 10 -56.76 36.25 8.56
N ILE A 11 -57.62 35.76 7.67
CA ILE A 11 -57.39 34.54 6.88
C ILE A 11 -56.20 34.72 5.93
N GLN A 12 -56.10 35.88 5.25
CA GLN A 12 -54.96 36.17 4.39
C GLN A 12 -53.65 36.23 5.21
N TYR A 13 -53.66 36.91 6.35
CA TYR A 13 -52.48 37.04 7.20
C TYR A 13 -51.99 35.68 7.73
N LYS A 14 -52.90 34.81 8.18
CA LYS A 14 -52.57 33.42 8.58
C LYS A 14 -51.94 32.64 7.43
N LYS A 15 -52.48 32.74 6.22
CA LYS A 15 -51.96 32.07 5.03
C LYS A 15 -50.56 32.56 4.64
N TYR A 16 -50.31 33.86 4.68
CA TYR A 16 -48.96 34.42 4.41
C TYR A 16 -47.94 34.00 5.48
N THR A 17 -48.35 33.98 6.75
CA THR A 17 -47.47 33.55 7.86
C THR A 17 -47.08 32.08 7.72
N GLU A 18 -48.02 31.22 7.31
CA GLU A 18 -47.77 29.80 7.10
C GLU A 18 -46.84 29.54 5.90
N ILE A 19 -47.05 30.25 4.77
CA ILE A 19 -46.16 30.19 3.60
C ILE A 19 -44.74 30.61 3.99
N TYR A 20 -44.60 31.72 4.73
CA TYR A 20 -43.29 32.21 5.16
C TYR A 20 -42.58 31.23 6.09
N ARG A 21 -43.30 30.64 7.06
CA ARG A 21 -42.76 29.62 7.97
C ARG A 21 -42.26 28.39 7.20
N ASN A 22 -43.03 27.92 6.22
CA ASN A 22 -42.66 26.76 5.41
C ASN A 22 -41.45 27.03 4.52
N LEU A 23 -41.35 28.24 3.94
CA LEU A 23 -40.16 28.66 3.18
C LEU A 23 -38.92 28.73 4.05
N LEU A 24 -39.04 29.28 5.27
CA LEU A 24 -37.94 29.45 6.20
C LEU A 24 -37.46 28.08 6.73
N PHE A 25 -38.39 27.18 7.05
CA PHE A 25 -38.08 25.81 7.42
C PHE A 25 -37.37 25.03 6.30
N SER A 26 -37.86 25.16 5.05
CA SER A 26 -37.22 24.52 3.88
C SER A 26 -35.77 24.98 3.67
N ARG A 27 -35.50 26.28 3.86
CA ARG A 27 -34.14 26.83 3.76
C ARG A 27 -33.21 26.31 4.86
N ILE A 28 -33.68 26.26 6.10
CA ILE A 28 -32.91 25.71 7.23
C ILE A 28 -32.59 24.24 6.99
N LEU A 29 -33.57 23.44 6.55
CA LEU A 29 -33.38 22.02 6.28
C LEU A 29 -32.34 21.79 5.17
N ARG A 30 -32.37 22.60 4.09
CA ARG A 30 -31.36 22.52 3.02
C ARG A 30 -29.95 22.83 3.52
N LEU A 31 -29.79 23.85 4.36
CA LEU A 31 -28.49 24.19 4.95
C LEU A 31 -27.99 23.09 5.88
N PHE A 32 -28.88 22.49 6.67
CA PHE A 32 -28.55 21.34 7.50
C PHE A 32 -28.08 20.15 6.66
N CYS A 33 -28.80 19.77 5.60
CA CYS A 33 -28.40 18.69 4.70
C CYS A 33 -27.03 18.96 4.03
N LEU A 34 -26.78 20.19 3.57
CA LEU A 34 -25.49 20.57 2.97
C LEU A 34 -24.34 20.49 4.00
N SER A 35 -24.58 20.93 5.24
CA SER A 35 -23.59 20.81 6.30
C SER A 35 -23.25 19.35 6.61
N LEU A 36 -24.25 18.47 6.62
CA LEU A 36 -24.07 17.05 6.90
C LEU A 36 -23.32 16.34 5.77
N LEU A 37 -23.61 16.69 4.52
CA LEU A 37 -22.86 16.25 3.34
C LEU A 37 -21.39 16.68 3.40
N PHE A 38 -21.12 17.92 3.80
CA PHE A 38 -19.75 18.41 3.97
C PHE A 38 -19.00 17.62 5.04
N PHE A 39 -19.62 17.36 6.19
CA PHE A 39 -19.02 16.52 7.25
C PHE A 39 -18.76 15.09 6.78
N LEU A 40 -19.67 14.48 6.01
CA LEU A 40 -19.47 13.15 5.44
C LEU A 40 -18.29 13.12 4.46
N ILE A 41 -18.17 14.13 3.58
CA ILE A 41 -17.04 14.24 2.65
C ILE A 41 -15.71 14.39 3.41
N GLN A 42 -15.67 15.22 4.45
CA GLN A 42 -14.50 15.39 5.30
C GLN A 42 -14.14 14.12 6.06
N TYR A 43 -15.14 13.41 6.60
CA TYR A 43 -14.94 12.15 7.31
C TYR A 43 -14.40 11.06 6.39
N VAL A 44 -14.98 10.89 5.19
CA VAL A 44 -14.49 9.94 4.18
C VAL A 44 -13.09 10.31 3.68
N SER A 45 -12.77 11.60 3.59
CA SER A 45 -11.43 12.05 3.21
C SER A 45 -10.40 11.79 4.32
N LYS A 46 -10.80 11.90 5.59
CA LYS A 46 -9.94 11.64 6.74
C LYS A 46 -9.73 10.13 6.97
N SER A 47 -10.74 9.30 6.81
CA SER A 47 -10.62 7.84 6.93
C SER A 47 -9.74 7.23 5.83
N LYS A 48 -9.73 7.81 4.62
CA LYS A 48 -8.77 7.43 3.57
C LYS A 48 -7.30 7.78 3.91
N ASN A 49 -7.07 8.73 4.81
CA ASN A 49 -5.72 9.15 5.21
C ASN A 49 -5.12 8.31 6.36
N GLU A 50 -5.92 7.58 7.13
CA GLU A 50 -5.40 6.70 8.20
C GLU A 50 -4.72 5.44 7.63
N VAL A 51 -5.23 4.87 6.53
CA VAL A 51 -4.51 3.83 5.76
C VAL A 51 -3.19 4.36 5.15
N PHE A 52 -3.09 5.68 4.96
CA PHE A 52 -1.91 6.33 4.42
C PHE A 52 -0.80 6.54 5.47
N PHE A 53 -1.14 6.52 6.77
CA PHE A 53 -0.18 6.77 7.86
C PHE A 53 0.78 5.58 8.05
N GLU A 54 0.26 4.35 7.98
CA GLU A 54 1.04 3.11 8.06
C GLU A 54 1.97 2.95 6.83
N LEU A 55 1.47 3.36 5.65
CA LEU A 55 2.28 3.47 4.42
C LEU A 55 3.36 4.56 4.52
N LYS A 56 3.10 5.65 5.27
CA LYS A 56 4.04 6.75 5.47
C LYS A 56 5.24 6.31 6.32
N GLU A 57 5.02 5.53 7.37
CA GLU A 57 6.13 4.97 8.17
C GLU A 57 7.01 4.04 7.34
N SER A 58 6.43 3.18 6.48
CA SER A 58 7.22 2.33 5.57
C SER A 58 8.02 3.13 4.54
N LYS A 59 7.47 4.25 4.04
CA LYS A 59 8.15 5.18 3.11
C LYS A 59 9.26 5.95 3.80
N VAL A 60 9.05 6.36 5.05
CA VAL A 60 10.08 7.04 5.87
C VAL A 60 11.20 6.07 6.20
N TYR A 61 10.89 4.82 6.54
CA TYR A 61 11.91 3.82 6.83
C TYR A 61 12.77 3.51 5.60
N SER A 62 12.15 3.35 4.44
CA SER A 62 12.86 3.09 3.18
C SER A 62 13.64 4.31 2.66
N ARG A 63 13.13 5.54 2.84
CA ARG A 63 13.90 6.77 2.55
C ARG A 63 15.10 6.93 3.47
N LYS A 64 14.90 6.75 4.77
CA LYS A 64 15.94 6.90 5.79
C LYS A 64 17.02 5.83 5.66
N LEU A 65 16.66 4.63 5.19
CA LEU A 65 17.62 3.59 4.80
C LEU A 65 18.42 3.98 3.56
N MET A 66 17.77 4.54 2.52
CA MET A 66 18.48 5.02 1.33
C MET A 66 19.40 6.20 1.63
N GLU A 67 18.97 7.15 2.48
CA GLU A 67 19.79 8.27 2.94
C GLU A 67 21.00 7.79 3.76
N ASN A 68 20.81 6.85 4.70
CA ASN A 68 21.91 6.23 5.46
C ASN A 68 22.88 5.42 4.57
N GLU A 69 22.38 4.79 3.50
CA GLU A 69 23.24 4.11 2.51
C GLU A 69 24.06 5.12 1.69
N GLU A 70 23.43 6.21 1.23
CA GLU A 70 24.11 7.28 0.46
C GLU A 70 25.21 7.97 1.28
N GLU A 71 24.96 8.21 2.57
CA GLU A 71 25.94 8.82 3.47
C GLU A 71 27.16 7.92 3.71
N LYS A 72 26.94 6.60 3.87
CA LYS A 72 28.02 5.60 3.97
C LYS A 72 28.83 5.44 2.69
N ILE A 73 28.20 5.63 1.53
CA ILE A 73 28.86 5.57 0.21
C ILE A 73 29.78 6.77 0.00
N LYS A 74 29.39 7.97 0.43
CA LYS A 74 30.24 9.17 0.35
C LYS A 74 31.55 9.01 1.12
N ILE A 75 31.50 8.38 2.31
CA ILE A 75 32.69 8.13 3.14
C ILE A 75 33.68 7.16 2.46
N PHE A 76 33.20 6.27 1.58
CA PHE A 76 34.03 5.30 0.85
C PHE A 76 34.61 5.85 -0.47
N GLN A 77 34.03 6.92 -1.02
CA GLN A 77 34.47 7.50 -2.29
C GLN A 77 35.85 8.20 -2.21
N ASP A 78 36.31 8.56 -1.02
CA ASP A 78 37.62 9.22 -0.86
C ASP A 78 38.82 8.28 -1.06
N ASN A 79 38.63 6.94 -1.10
CA ASN A 79 39.73 5.96 -1.20
C ASN A 79 39.52 4.82 -2.22
N THR A 80 38.42 4.80 -2.97
CA THR A 80 38.07 3.70 -3.88
C THR A 80 37.99 4.19 -5.33
N ASP A 81 38.50 3.40 -6.29
CA ASP A 81 38.35 3.70 -7.72
C ASP A 81 36.86 3.91 -8.06
N CYS A 82 36.55 5.11 -8.55
CA CYS A 82 35.18 5.56 -8.85
C CYS A 82 34.46 4.57 -9.80
N SER A 83 35.21 3.83 -10.62
CA SER A 83 34.65 2.82 -11.53
C SER A 83 33.97 1.65 -10.80
N ILE A 84 34.53 1.16 -9.70
CA ILE A 84 34.00 0.02 -8.93
C ILE A 84 32.72 0.41 -8.18
N VAL A 85 32.72 1.60 -7.58
CA VAL A 85 31.55 2.16 -6.88
C VAL A 85 30.37 2.30 -7.85
N ASN A 86 30.64 2.77 -9.07
CA ASN A 86 29.62 2.91 -10.11
C ASN A 86 29.09 1.55 -10.60
N LEU A 87 29.95 0.54 -10.74
CA LEU A 87 29.53 -0.82 -11.10
C LEU A 87 28.58 -1.41 -10.04
N TRP A 88 28.93 -1.28 -8.77
CA TRP A 88 28.08 -1.74 -7.66
C TRP A 88 26.75 -0.98 -7.60
N ALA A 89 26.77 0.34 -7.77
CA ALA A 89 25.55 1.15 -7.81
C ALA A 89 24.61 0.73 -8.96
N SER A 90 25.17 0.50 -10.16
CA SER A 90 24.42 -0.01 -11.32
C SER A 90 23.79 -1.38 -11.02
N GLN A 91 24.54 -2.27 -10.37
CA GLN A 91 24.03 -3.59 -10.00
C GLN A 91 22.88 -3.50 -8.99
N ARG A 92 23.00 -2.67 -7.94
CA ARG A 92 21.90 -2.44 -6.98
C ARG A 92 20.66 -1.83 -7.64
N ALA A 93 20.83 -0.95 -8.63
CA ALA A 93 19.70 -0.41 -9.38
C ALA A 93 18.96 -1.50 -10.16
N LYS A 94 19.68 -2.41 -10.83
CA LYS A 94 19.10 -3.59 -11.49
C LYS A 94 18.35 -4.49 -10.50
N TRP A 95 18.89 -4.65 -9.30
CA TRP A 95 18.26 -5.45 -8.24
C TRP A 95 16.94 -4.86 -7.78
N ARG A 96 16.91 -3.56 -7.51
CA ARG A 96 15.68 -2.83 -7.15
C ARG A 96 14.62 -2.98 -8.22
N LYS A 97 15.01 -2.90 -9.51
CA LYS A 97 14.10 -3.14 -10.64
C LYS A 97 13.58 -4.58 -10.67
N GLY A 98 14.45 -5.57 -10.54
CA GLY A 98 14.05 -6.99 -10.51
C GLY A 98 13.08 -7.30 -9.36
N ASN A 99 13.37 -6.78 -8.16
CA ASN A 99 12.48 -6.89 -7.00
C ASN A 99 11.08 -6.29 -7.26
N TYR A 100 11.03 -5.16 -7.97
CA TYR A 100 9.76 -4.53 -8.33
C TYR A 100 8.96 -5.40 -9.31
N GLU A 101 9.58 -5.87 -10.40
CA GLU A 101 8.91 -6.72 -11.40
C GLU A 101 8.43 -8.04 -10.78
N MET A 102 9.26 -8.69 -9.97
CA MET A 102 8.90 -9.91 -9.24
C MET A 102 7.63 -9.70 -8.39
N ARG A 103 7.58 -8.62 -7.61
CA ARG A 103 6.39 -8.31 -6.78
C ARG A 103 5.17 -7.96 -7.61
N LYS A 104 5.35 -7.27 -8.72
CA LYS A 104 4.25 -6.94 -9.65
C LYS A 104 3.63 -8.23 -10.19
N MET A 105 4.45 -9.17 -10.66
CA MET A 105 4.00 -10.47 -11.15
C MET A 105 3.27 -11.26 -10.05
N ALA A 106 3.84 -11.35 -8.84
CA ALA A 106 3.20 -12.03 -7.70
C ALA A 106 1.84 -11.41 -7.34
N HIS A 107 1.70 -10.08 -7.41
CA HIS A 107 0.43 -9.41 -7.15
C HIS A 107 -0.62 -9.69 -8.23
N GLU A 108 -0.20 -9.79 -9.49
CA GLU A 108 -1.08 -10.12 -10.61
C GLU A 108 -1.56 -11.57 -10.53
N GLU A 109 -0.67 -12.50 -10.16
CA GLU A 109 -1.00 -13.88 -9.83
C GLU A 109 -2.01 -13.95 -8.68
N TRP A 110 -1.75 -13.22 -7.59
CA TRP A 110 -2.66 -13.18 -6.42
C TRP A 110 -4.10 -12.82 -6.79
N LYS A 111 -4.25 -11.73 -7.55
CA LYS A 111 -5.57 -11.24 -7.97
C LYS A 111 -6.29 -12.27 -8.83
N ARG A 112 -5.57 -12.94 -9.72
CA ARG A 112 -6.14 -13.98 -10.58
C ARG A 112 -6.65 -15.16 -9.75
N GLU A 113 -5.84 -15.65 -8.83
CA GLU A 113 -6.20 -16.75 -7.94
C GLU A 113 -7.40 -16.43 -7.06
N CYS A 114 -7.48 -15.21 -6.53
CA CYS A 114 -8.66 -14.75 -5.79
C CYS A 114 -9.94 -14.78 -6.64
N LEU A 115 -9.86 -14.33 -7.90
CA LEU A 115 -11.00 -14.35 -8.83
C LEU A 115 -11.42 -15.79 -9.15
N GLU A 116 -10.47 -16.67 -9.48
CA GLU A 116 -10.73 -18.08 -9.80
C GLU A 116 -11.36 -18.83 -8.61
N ASN A 117 -11.02 -18.44 -7.38
CA ASN A 117 -11.56 -19.02 -6.15
C ASN A 117 -12.81 -18.28 -5.61
N ASN A 118 -13.38 -17.34 -6.38
CA ASN A 118 -14.57 -16.55 -6.01
C ASN A 118 -14.42 -15.84 -4.64
N ILE A 119 -13.22 -15.30 -4.39
CA ILE A 119 -12.89 -14.51 -3.20
C ILE A 119 -13.11 -13.03 -3.54
N ASN A 120 -14.17 -12.43 -3.00
CA ASN A 120 -14.55 -11.04 -3.26
C ASN A 120 -14.32 -10.10 -2.05
N ASP A 121 -13.83 -10.64 -0.93
CA ASP A 121 -13.55 -9.85 0.26
C ASP A 121 -12.28 -9.02 0.06
N SER A 122 -12.46 -7.78 -0.38
CA SER A 122 -11.36 -6.84 -0.62
C SER A 122 -10.50 -6.58 0.62
N MET A 123 -11.06 -6.66 1.84
CA MET A 123 -10.30 -6.43 3.07
C MET A 123 -9.35 -7.59 3.33
N TRP A 124 -9.85 -8.83 3.20
CA TRP A 124 -9.04 -10.02 3.33
C TRP A 124 -7.95 -10.10 2.25
N ILE A 125 -8.31 -9.88 0.98
CA ILE A 125 -7.39 -9.90 -0.16
C ILE A 125 -6.22 -8.93 0.06
N ASN A 126 -6.52 -7.70 0.46
CA ASN A 126 -5.51 -6.67 0.69
C ASN A 126 -4.65 -6.99 1.92
N LYS A 127 -5.23 -7.51 3.00
CA LYS A 127 -4.50 -7.88 4.21
C LYS A 127 -3.53 -9.03 3.96
N THR A 128 -3.97 -10.09 3.28
CA THR A 128 -3.13 -11.25 2.94
C THR A 128 -1.97 -10.84 2.04
N TRP A 129 -2.24 -10.05 1.01
CA TRP A 129 -1.20 -9.49 0.14
C TRP A 129 -0.20 -8.62 0.92
N PHE A 130 -0.69 -7.73 1.78
CA PHE A 130 0.14 -6.86 2.59
C PHE A 130 1.08 -7.65 3.50
N ASN A 131 0.55 -8.67 4.19
CA ASN A 131 1.34 -9.53 5.07
C ASN A 131 2.50 -10.22 4.33
N TRP A 132 2.22 -10.79 3.16
CA TRP A 132 3.28 -11.40 2.36
C TRP A 132 4.29 -10.37 1.86
N ARG A 133 3.81 -9.23 1.32
CA ARG A 133 4.66 -8.15 0.83
C ARG A 133 5.59 -7.64 1.93
N PHE A 134 5.10 -7.51 3.14
CA PHE A 134 5.90 -7.09 4.29
C PHE A 134 7.02 -8.09 4.58
N LYS A 135 6.67 -9.37 4.80
CA LYS A 135 7.64 -10.44 5.08
C LYS A 135 8.68 -10.62 3.97
N SER A 136 8.25 -10.63 2.71
CA SER A 136 9.17 -10.73 1.57
C SER A 136 10.08 -9.50 1.46
N THR A 137 9.63 -8.31 1.87
CA THR A 137 10.47 -7.12 1.92
C THR A 137 11.57 -7.26 2.97
N GLU A 138 11.25 -7.73 4.17
CA GLU A 138 12.25 -7.97 5.21
C GLU A 138 13.32 -8.97 4.75
N GLN A 139 12.90 -10.08 4.11
CA GLN A 139 13.80 -11.09 3.58
C GLN A 139 14.74 -10.51 2.51
N ILE A 140 14.19 -9.77 1.54
CA ILE A 140 14.98 -9.11 0.49
C ILE A 140 15.97 -8.11 1.09
N LEU A 141 15.55 -7.29 2.05
CA LEU A 141 16.44 -6.31 2.68
C LEU A 141 17.57 -6.99 3.44
N LYS A 142 17.27 -8.08 4.17
CA LYS A 142 18.29 -8.88 4.86
C LYS A 142 19.33 -9.41 3.87
N LYS A 143 18.89 -10.04 2.78
CA LYS A 143 19.78 -10.57 1.73
C LYS A 143 20.62 -9.46 1.08
N MET A 144 20.02 -8.32 0.77
CA MET A 144 20.75 -7.16 0.22
C MET A 144 21.82 -6.63 1.19
N GLY A 145 21.53 -6.62 2.49
CA GLY A 145 22.51 -6.27 3.52
C GLY A 145 23.67 -7.25 3.59
N GLU A 146 23.39 -8.55 3.58
CA GLU A 146 24.40 -9.62 3.55
C GLU A 146 25.29 -9.51 2.29
N ASP A 147 24.69 -9.31 1.12
CA ASP A 147 25.44 -9.15 -0.14
C ASP A 147 26.30 -7.90 -0.16
N HIS A 148 25.82 -6.80 0.44
CA HIS A 148 26.63 -5.59 0.57
C HIS A 148 27.85 -5.82 1.46
N ILE A 149 27.69 -6.50 2.60
CA ILE A 149 28.80 -6.84 3.49
C ILE A 149 29.80 -7.76 2.76
N ASN A 150 29.30 -8.80 2.07
CA ASN A 150 30.13 -9.71 1.31
C ASN A 150 30.94 -9.00 0.22
N PHE A 151 30.32 -8.03 -0.46
CA PHE A 151 31.00 -7.22 -1.47
C PHE A 151 32.12 -6.36 -0.85
N LEU A 152 31.88 -5.73 0.30
CA LEU A 152 32.92 -4.95 1.01
C LEU A 152 34.08 -5.85 1.46
N CYS A 153 33.78 -7.02 2.02
CA CYS A 153 34.80 -8.01 2.39
C CYS A 153 35.62 -8.46 1.19
N PHE A 154 34.97 -8.69 0.05
CA PHE A 154 35.64 -9.04 -1.20
C PHE A 154 36.55 -7.89 -1.68
N LEU A 155 36.10 -6.64 -1.66
CA LEU A 155 36.94 -5.49 -2.06
C LEU A 155 38.18 -5.31 -1.17
N ASN A 156 38.07 -5.62 0.13
CA ASN A 156 39.21 -5.55 1.05
C ASN A 156 40.31 -6.58 0.74
N THR A 157 40.08 -7.54 -0.17
CA THR A 157 41.11 -8.45 -0.69
C THR A 157 41.93 -7.84 -1.83
N PHE A 158 41.67 -6.59 -2.20
CA PHE A 158 42.27 -5.90 -3.35
C PHE A 158 42.17 -6.72 -4.65
N PRO A 159 40.95 -7.13 -5.05
CA PRO A 159 40.76 -8.02 -6.18
C PRO A 159 41.12 -7.33 -7.50
N SER A 160 41.56 -8.13 -8.47
CA SER A 160 41.75 -7.65 -9.84
C SER A 160 40.42 -7.21 -10.47
N TYR A 161 40.48 -6.36 -11.50
CA TYR A 161 39.30 -5.94 -12.25
C TYR A 161 38.47 -7.12 -12.79
N ASN A 162 39.13 -8.13 -13.36
CA ASN A 162 38.45 -9.34 -13.87
C ASN A 162 37.73 -10.10 -12.74
N SER A 163 38.36 -10.22 -11.58
CA SER A 163 37.76 -10.85 -10.40
C SER A 163 36.52 -10.09 -9.92
N ILE A 164 36.52 -8.75 -10.01
CA ILE A 164 35.35 -7.93 -9.67
C ILE A 164 34.18 -8.23 -10.62
N TYR A 165 34.43 -8.30 -11.92
CA TYR A 165 33.38 -8.63 -12.89
C TYR A 165 32.79 -10.02 -12.65
N GLU A 166 33.64 -11.01 -12.44
CA GLU A 166 33.20 -12.37 -12.14
C GLU A 166 32.36 -12.43 -10.86
N TYR A 167 32.78 -11.70 -9.81
CA TYR A 167 32.02 -11.57 -8.57
C TYR A 167 30.63 -10.95 -8.81
N LEU A 168 30.55 -9.86 -9.59
CA LEU A 168 29.29 -9.20 -9.91
C LEU A 168 28.33 -10.09 -10.71
N GLU A 169 28.84 -10.88 -11.67
CA GLU A 169 28.02 -11.81 -12.46
C GLU A 169 27.53 -12.98 -11.60
N ASN A 170 28.35 -13.49 -10.68
CA ASN A 170 27.93 -14.50 -9.71
C ASN A 170 26.85 -13.98 -8.75
N MET A 171 26.98 -12.72 -8.31
CA MET A 171 25.94 -12.06 -7.51
C MET A 171 24.63 -11.88 -8.28
N LYS A 172 24.68 -11.60 -9.57
CA LYS A 172 23.49 -11.54 -10.42
C LYS A 172 22.74 -12.88 -10.44
N LYS A 173 23.45 -13.99 -10.67
CA LYS A 173 22.86 -15.34 -10.61
C LYS A 173 22.31 -15.67 -9.22
N SER A 174 23.04 -15.29 -8.16
CA SER A 174 22.55 -15.45 -6.79
C SER A 174 21.24 -14.71 -6.54
N LEU A 175 21.05 -13.53 -7.14
CA LEU A 175 19.80 -12.78 -7.00
C LEU A 175 18.65 -13.48 -7.75
N GLU A 176 18.89 -13.94 -8.97
CA GLU A 176 17.87 -14.65 -9.77
C GLU A 176 17.37 -15.89 -9.01
N ASN A 177 18.28 -16.69 -8.45
CA ASN A 177 17.93 -17.83 -7.60
C ASN A 177 17.15 -17.40 -6.35
N TYR A 178 17.49 -16.24 -5.78
CA TYR A 178 16.79 -15.71 -4.60
C TYR A 178 15.37 -15.23 -4.95
N HIS A 179 15.17 -14.59 -6.10
CA HIS A 179 13.84 -14.22 -6.58
C HIS A 179 12.95 -15.44 -6.79
N GLU A 180 13.50 -16.50 -7.38
CA GLU A 180 12.78 -17.75 -7.55
C GLU A 180 12.37 -18.36 -6.21
N LEU A 181 13.27 -18.37 -5.22
CA LEU A 181 12.97 -18.80 -3.86
C LEU A 181 11.81 -18.00 -3.24
N ILE A 182 11.84 -16.67 -3.36
CA ILE A 182 10.77 -15.80 -2.82
C ILE A 182 9.44 -16.05 -3.52
N LEU A 183 9.44 -16.27 -4.84
CA LEU A 183 8.23 -16.61 -5.60
C LEU A 183 7.69 -18.00 -5.24
N ASN A 184 8.54 -18.98 -4.98
CA ASN A 184 8.10 -20.29 -4.52
C ASN A 184 7.48 -20.20 -3.11
N ASN A 185 8.11 -19.46 -2.21
CA ASN A 185 7.55 -19.19 -0.88
C ASN A 185 6.21 -18.45 -0.97
N TRP A 186 6.06 -17.52 -1.93
CA TRP A 186 4.80 -16.86 -2.22
C TRP A 186 3.71 -17.83 -2.63
N ARG A 187 3.97 -18.72 -3.59
CA ARG A 187 2.98 -19.69 -4.07
C ARG A 187 2.49 -20.61 -2.96
N CYS A 188 3.39 -21.08 -2.09
CA CYS A 188 3.00 -21.85 -0.91
C CYS A 188 2.08 -21.04 0.01
N TYR A 189 2.51 -19.83 0.40
CA TYR A 189 1.71 -18.95 1.27
C TYR A 189 0.33 -18.60 0.68
N MET A 190 0.29 -18.37 -0.63
CA MET A 190 -0.93 -18.08 -1.38
C MET A 190 -1.90 -19.27 -1.34
N ASN A 191 -1.41 -20.48 -1.63
CA ASN A 191 -2.23 -21.69 -1.59
C ASN A 191 -2.78 -21.95 -0.19
N ASP A 192 -1.96 -21.82 0.85
CA ASP A 192 -2.38 -21.97 2.24
C ASP A 192 -3.47 -20.95 2.58
N SER A 193 -3.28 -19.69 2.20
CA SER A 193 -4.26 -18.62 2.44
C SER A 193 -5.60 -18.89 1.75
N ILE A 194 -5.58 -19.40 0.51
CA ILE A 194 -6.81 -19.76 -0.23
C ILE A 194 -7.53 -20.93 0.44
N ASN A 195 -6.79 -21.93 0.93
CA ASN A 195 -7.37 -23.06 1.65
C ASN A 195 -8.00 -22.62 2.96
N ASP A 196 -7.31 -21.79 3.75
CA ASP A 196 -7.84 -21.20 4.98
C ASP A 196 -9.14 -20.42 4.72
N TRP A 197 -9.19 -19.64 3.64
CA TRP A 197 -10.39 -18.92 3.23
C TRP A 197 -11.56 -19.86 2.92
N LYS A 198 -11.31 -20.92 2.15
CA LYS A 198 -12.33 -21.93 1.81
C LYS A 198 -12.89 -22.62 3.06
N GLU A 199 -12.02 -22.96 4.01
CA GLU A 199 -12.44 -23.58 5.27
C GLU A 199 -13.29 -22.64 6.13
N GLN A 200 -12.90 -21.37 6.26
CA GLN A 200 -13.67 -20.37 6.99
C GLN A 200 -15.06 -20.16 6.38
N ARG A 201 -15.15 -20.11 5.04
CA ARG A 201 -16.43 -20.00 4.32
C ARG A 201 -17.31 -21.23 4.52
N LYS A 202 -16.73 -22.43 4.49
CA LYS A 202 -17.47 -23.68 4.74
C LYS A 202 -18.05 -23.72 6.15
N ASN A 203 -17.31 -23.23 7.14
CA ASN A 203 -17.74 -23.24 8.54
C ASN A 203 -18.79 -22.16 8.87
N SER A 204 -18.78 -21.02 8.17
CA SER A 204 -19.82 -19.99 8.33
C SER A 204 -21.16 -20.46 7.76
N LEU A 205 -21.18 -21.02 6.56
CA LEU A 205 -22.40 -21.56 5.95
C LEU A 205 -23.08 -22.64 6.81
N LYS A 206 -22.29 -23.53 7.44
CA LYS A 206 -22.83 -24.56 8.34
C LYS A 206 -23.48 -24.02 9.61
N LYS A 207 -23.08 -22.83 10.08
CA LYS A 207 -23.66 -22.20 11.29
C LYS A 207 -24.99 -21.52 10.98
N ASP A 208 -25.18 -21.05 9.75
CA ASP A 208 -26.44 -20.43 9.33
C ASP A 208 -27.53 -21.47 9.06
N GLU A 209 -27.15 -22.75 8.89
CA GLU A 209 -28.05 -23.89 8.70
C GLU A 209 -28.47 -24.59 10.01
N SER A 210 -27.84 -24.25 11.15
CA SER A 210 -28.06 -24.86 12.48
C SER A 210 -28.82 -23.92 13.43
#